data_AF-G6B1G6-F1
#
_entry.id   AF-G6B1G6-F1
#
_cell.length_a   1.000
_cell.length_b   1.000
_cell.length_c   1.000
_cell.angle_alpha   90.00
_cell.angle_beta   90.00
_cell.angle_gamma   90.00
#
_symmetry.space_group_name_H-M   'P 1'
#
loop_
_entity.id
_entity.type
_entity.pdbx_description
1 polymer ?
#
loop_
_entity_poly.entity_id
_entity_poly.type
_entity_poly.pdbx_seq_one_letter_code
_entity_poly.pdbx_strand_id
1 'polypeptide(L)'
;GALETSAPPTTYLDLVPPKEDPQLPYVSDEMHKENQRRFALEDSIRKAYTATFPTMEEAKRISERGAEYIFKSRGNKQTIVDFINRHSDNEDRVMGILATLSDKDLRDITTEILEDSYNATTDQLSPRVEDELITIPFKQYFEKAFSKKTADAFRADPMKLVEWIKKNIRLNPDKKALRIAQTPVGVMKSKITDERSRDIFFVDVARSLGIEAQKDAVTGKIQYKSKGVHLSQVHQPNSKEVHQKTDGEWQDVKFDNTADKTSNAAALGTIKLTYEPTKLLDNPKYYSHFTISRIENGTAHLLNFEEGQADMGNGTTWSNTFKKGYKLDAGTYMLTTGTRLASGSVLASNRLFEIVEGQTTTLPLEIRQNTNEVTVIGSFNSESLVTKDGKEVSLLSQTGRGYYVVGILGVGQEPTNHALHDIEKMKEAFEAWGRPVVLLFESEADAAKFNHDEFPGLPSTVQFALDKDGSVRKQIAREMKLMNEKQMPMFIIADTFNRVVFVSQGYTIGLGEQMQGVFKKL
;
A
#
# COMPACT_ATOMS: atom_id res chain seq x y z
N GLY A 1 -34.26 -18.12 28.26
CA GLY A 1 -34.08 -18.61 26.89
C GLY A 1 -33.04 -17.75 26.24
N ALA A 2 -31.89 -18.33 25.90
CA ALA A 2 -30.88 -17.62 25.13
C ALA A 2 -31.47 -17.37 23.74
N LEU A 3 -31.63 -16.10 23.37
CA LEU A 3 -31.85 -15.72 21.99
C LEU A 3 -30.58 -16.12 21.24
N GLU A 4 -30.65 -17.21 20.47
CA GLU A 4 -29.74 -17.42 19.36
C GLU A 4 -29.92 -16.20 18.44
N THR A 5 -29.04 -15.22 18.58
CA THR A 5 -28.88 -14.17 17.60
C THR A 5 -28.35 -14.85 16.34
N SER A 6 -29.25 -15.20 15.42
CA SER A 6 -28.87 -15.62 14.09
C SER A 6 -27.91 -14.56 13.53
N ALA A 7 -26.79 -15.01 12.96
CA ALA A 7 -25.83 -14.10 12.35
C ALA A 7 -26.58 -13.21 11.34
N PRO A 8 -26.27 -11.90 11.28
CA PRO A 8 -26.96 -11.00 10.37
C PRO A 8 -26.89 -11.51 8.93
N PRO A 9 -27.96 -11.31 8.13
CA PRO A 9 -28.07 -11.91 6.81
C PRO A 9 -26.89 -11.50 5.94
N THR A 10 -26.33 -12.48 5.23
CA THR A 10 -25.19 -12.31 4.33
C THR A 10 -25.68 -12.31 2.91
N THR A 11 -25.32 -11.29 2.15
CA THR A 11 -25.61 -11.21 0.72
C THR A 11 -24.44 -11.78 -0.06
N TYR A 12 -24.73 -12.71 -0.96
CA TYR A 12 -23.74 -13.30 -1.86
C TYR A 12 -23.87 -12.69 -3.25
N LEU A 13 -22.74 -12.33 -3.84
CA LEU A 13 -22.66 -11.71 -5.16
C LEU A 13 -21.62 -12.44 -5.99
N ASP A 14 -22.00 -12.86 -7.19
CA ASP A 14 -21.07 -13.42 -8.18
C ASP A 14 -20.85 -12.37 -9.26
N LEU A 15 -19.73 -11.65 -9.13
CA LEU A 15 -19.39 -10.57 -10.05
C LEU A 15 -18.70 -11.19 -11.26
N VAL A 16 -19.39 -11.21 -12.40
CA VAL A 16 -18.82 -11.67 -13.66
C VAL A 16 -18.33 -10.43 -14.43
N PRO A 17 -17.02 -10.32 -14.75
CA PRO A 17 -16.54 -9.21 -15.55
C PRO A 17 -17.23 -9.23 -16.92
N PRO A 18 -17.43 -8.06 -17.55
CA PRO A 18 -17.90 -8.01 -18.92
C PRO A 18 -16.93 -8.79 -19.82
N LYS A 19 -17.46 -9.36 -20.90
CA LYS A 19 -16.62 -10.02 -21.91
C LYS A 19 -15.62 -9.00 -22.44
N GLU A 20 -14.34 -9.36 -22.42
CA GLU A 20 -13.29 -8.52 -22.96
C GLU A 20 -13.43 -8.42 -24.48
N ASP A 21 -13.37 -7.19 -25.00
CA ASP A 21 -13.30 -6.88 -26.44
C ASP A 21 -12.25 -5.78 -26.67
N PRO A 22 -10.95 -6.08 -26.42
CA PRO A 22 -9.91 -5.08 -26.46
C PRO A 22 -9.62 -4.68 -27.92
N GLN A 23 -9.95 -3.44 -28.27
CA GLN A 23 -9.64 -2.82 -29.55
C GLN A 23 -8.22 -2.23 -29.49
N LEU A 24 -7.20 -3.08 -29.57
CA LEU A 24 -5.81 -2.63 -29.53
C LEU A 24 -5.34 -2.16 -30.92
N PRO A 25 -4.55 -1.07 -30.99
CA PRO A 25 -3.97 -0.62 -32.25
C PRO A 25 -2.96 -1.65 -32.77
N TYR A 26 -2.90 -1.80 -34.09
CA TYR A 26 -1.86 -2.61 -34.72
C TYR A 26 -0.47 -2.01 -34.46
N VAL A 27 0.47 -2.84 -34.00
CA VAL A 27 1.86 -2.45 -33.75
C VAL A 27 2.77 -3.18 -34.75
N SER A 28 3.32 -2.43 -35.70
CA SER A 28 4.27 -2.96 -36.69
C SER A 28 5.60 -3.35 -36.03
N ASP A 29 6.41 -4.15 -36.73
CA ASP A 29 7.75 -4.50 -36.26
C ASP A 29 8.67 -3.27 -36.14
N GLU A 30 8.50 -2.28 -37.00
CA GLU A 30 9.24 -1.01 -36.93
C GLU A 30 8.87 -0.20 -35.67
N MET A 31 7.57 -0.08 -35.36
CA MET A 31 7.10 0.57 -34.14
C MET A 31 7.62 -0.13 -32.90
N HIS A 32 7.61 -1.47 -32.90
CA HIS A 32 8.13 -2.28 -31.81
C HIS A 32 9.65 -2.06 -31.62
N LYS A 33 10.41 -2.07 -32.72
CA LYS A 33 11.87 -1.87 -32.70
C LYS A 33 12.25 -0.46 -32.23
N GLU A 34 11.54 0.58 -32.68
CA GLU A 34 11.78 1.95 -32.22
C GLU A 34 11.42 2.10 -30.73
N ASN A 35 10.32 1.48 -30.29
CA ASN A 35 9.96 1.44 -28.87
C ASN A 35 11.06 0.76 -28.03
N GLN A 36 11.57 -0.39 -28.46
CA GLN A 36 12.70 -1.06 -27.79
C GLN A 36 13.95 -0.18 -27.71
N ARG A 37 14.26 0.58 -28.77
CA ARG A 37 15.38 1.54 -28.77
C ARG A 37 15.18 2.65 -27.74
N ARG A 38 13.96 3.20 -27.64
CA ARG A 38 13.61 4.22 -26.64
C ARG A 38 13.66 3.68 -25.22
N PHE A 39 13.09 2.49 -24.97
CA PHE A 39 13.16 1.80 -23.68
C PHE A 39 14.61 1.59 -23.22
N ALA A 40 15.52 1.19 -24.13
CA ALA A 40 16.93 1.01 -23.79
C ALA A 40 17.62 2.32 -23.39
N LEU A 41 17.29 3.44 -24.06
CA LEU A 41 17.81 4.76 -23.71
C LEU A 41 17.25 5.24 -22.36
N GLU A 42 15.93 5.12 -22.16
CA GLU A 42 15.25 5.49 -20.92
C GLU A 42 15.80 4.70 -19.72
N ASP A 43 16.04 3.39 -19.90
CA ASP A 43 16.66 2.54 -18.89
C ASP A 43 18.12 2.94 -18.60
N SER A 44 18.90 3.29 -19.61
CA SER A 44 20.28 3.78 -19.43
C SER A 44 20.34 5.06 -18.61
N ILE A 45 19.44 6.02 -18.88
CA ILE A 45 19.36 7.28 -18.13
C ILE A 45 18.95 7.00 -16.68
N ARG A 46 17.93 6.16 -16.48
CA ARG A 46 17.47 5.76 -15.14
C ARG A 46 18.58 5.08 -14.34
N LYS A 47 19.28 4.11 -14.93
CA LYS A 47 20.38 3.39 -14.28
C LYS A 47 21.52 4.32 -13.90
N ALA A 48 21.91 5.23 -14.79
CA ALA A 48 22.93 6.23 -14.49
C ALA A 48 22.54 7.11 -13.29
N TYR A 49 21.27 7.52 -13.19
CA TYR A 49 20.76 8.27 -12.05
C TYR A 49 20.68 7.42 -10.77
N THR A 50 20.11 6.21 -10.81
CA THR A 50 19.98 5.35 -9.61
C THR A 50 21.32 4.88 -9.08
N ALA A 51 22.34 4.76 -9.93
CA ALA A 51 23.72 4.47 -9.51
C ALA A 51 24.33 5.57 -8.63
N THR A 52 23.72 6.76 -8.57
CA THR A 52 24.16 7.85 -7.68
C THR A 52 23.58 7.75 -6.26
N PHE A 53 22.63 6.83 -6.02
CA PHE A 53 21.98 6.69 -4.72
C PHE A 53 22.94 6.11 -3.68
N PRO A 54 22.81 6.50 -2.40
CA PRO A 54 23.74 6.04 -1.38
C PRO A 54 23.52 4.56 -1.09
N THR A 55 24.60 3.81 -0.96
CA THR A 55 24.54 2.46 -0.38
C THR A 55 24.33 2.54 1.14
N MET A 56 23.83 1.47 1.75
CA MET A 56 23.70 1.41 3.21
C MET A 56 25.05 1.56 3.92
N GLU A 57 26.13 1.06 3.32
CA GLU A 57 27.48 1.22 3.86
C GLU A 57 27.95 2.68 3.83
N GLU A 58 27.74 3.39 2.72
CA GLU A 58 28.05 4.82 2.62
C GLU A 58 27.22 5.63 3.61
N ALA A 59 25.93 5.31 3.73
CA ALA A 59 25.04 5.97 4.69
C ALA A 59 25.53 5.82 6.13
N LYS A 60 25.94 4.60 6.55
CA LYS A 60 26.53 4.33 7.88
C LYS A 60 27.84 5.08 8.11
N ARG A 61 28.67 5.25 7.08
CA ARG A 61 29.91 6.03 7.18
C ARG A 61 29.64 7.53 7.40
N ILE A 62 28.54 8.05 6.87
CA ILE A 62 28.15 9.46 7.02
C ILE A 62 27.52 9.70 8.40
N SER A 63 26.54 8.87 8.78
CA SER A 63 25.88 8.94 10.08
C SER A 63 25.40 7.54 10.46
N GLU A 64 25.95 6.98 11.53
CA GLU A 64 25.54 5.65 12.00
C GLU A 64 24.06 5.62 12.40
N ARG A 65 23.60 6.66 13.11
CA ARG A 65 22.21 6.78 13.57
C ARG A 65 21.25 7.19 12.47
N GLY A 66 21.69 8.01 11.52
CA GLY A 66 20.89 8.49 10.38
C GLY A 66 20.93 7.60 9.14
N ALA A 67 21.68 6.48 9.17
CA ALA A 67 21.98 5.66 8.00
C ALA A 67 20.74 5.19 7.25
N GLU A 68 19.70 4.78 7.99
CA GLU A 68 18.45 4.31 7.39
C GLU A 68 17.76 5.41 6.60
N TYR A 69 17.67 6.63 7.14
CA TYR A 69 17.04 7.77 6.48
C TYR A 69 17.82 8.23 5.26
N ILE A 70 19.16 8.26 5.36
CA ILE A 70 20.05 8.59 4.23
C ILE A 70 19.86 7.55 3.11
N PHE A 71 19.89 6.26 3.44
CA PHE A 71 19.67 5.19 2.46
C PHE A 71 18.30 5.31 1.76
N LYS A 72 17.23 5.48 2.54
CA LYS A 72 15.85 5.58 2.02
C LYS A 72 15.58 6.85 1.20
N SER A 73 16.33 7.93 1.43
CA SER A 73 16.20 9.19 0.69
C SER A 73 16.62 9.13 -0.78
N ARG A 74 17.38 8.10 -1.18
CA ARG A 74 17.79 7.85 -2.58
C ARG A 74 18.46 9.10 -3.19
N GLY A 75 17.84 9.68 -4.23
CA GLY A 75 18.36 10.87 -4.92
C GLY A 75 18.38 12.14 -4.05
N ASN A 76 17.57 12.19 -2.98
CA ASN A 76 17.48 13.32 -2.06
C ASN A 76 18.50 13.27 -0.90
N LYS A 77 19.50 12.39 -1.00
CA LYS A 77 20.50 12.16 0.06
C LYS A 77 21.15 13.42 0.59
N GLN A 78 21.44 14.39 -0.27
CA GLN A 78 22.16 15.60 0.14
C GLN A 78 21.32 16.42 1.14
N THR A 79 20.01 16.53 0.93
CA THR A 79 19.11 17.25 1.84
C THR A 79 19.11 16.63 3.23
N ILE A 80 19.04 15.29 3.32
CA ILE A 80 19.02 14.58 4.60
C ILE A 80 20.38 14.67 5.30
N VAL A 81 21.47 14.49 4.56
CA VAL A 81 22.83 14.61 5.10
C VAL A 81 23.11 16.02 5.60
N ASP A 82 22.76 17.05 4.82
CA ASP A 82 22.95 18.44 5.21
C ASP A 82 22.14 18.79 6.46
N PHE A 83 20.90 18.29 6.58
CA PHE A 83 20.07 18.49 7.75
C PHE A 83 20.67 17.83 9.01
N ILE A 84 21.14 16.58 8.90
CA ILE A 84 21.82 15.88 10.00
C ILE A 84 23.08 16.62 10.44
N ASN A 85 23.91 17.04 9.48
CA ASN A 85 25.18 17.71 9.79
C ASN A 85 24.98 19.11 10.38
N ARG A 86 23.97 19.86 9.89
CA ARG A 86 23.70 21.23 10.34
C ARG A 86 23.26 21.29 11.80
N HIS A 87 22.51 20.27 12.24
CA HIS A 87 21.90 20.22 13.57
C HIS A 87 22.49 19.09 14.44
N SER A 88 23.79 18.83 14.28
CA SER A 88 24.51 17.82 15.07
C SER A 88 24.54 18.13 16.58
N ASP A 89 24.21 19.36 16.97
CA ASP A 89 24.04 19.80 18.35
C ASP A 89 22.79 19.22 19.03
N ASN A 90 21.80 18.75 18.27
CA ASN A 90 20.57 18.14 18.79
C ASN A 90 20.10 16.96 17.91
N GLU A 91 20.91 15.92 17.90
CA GLU A 91 20.66 14.72 17.10
C GLU A 91 19.31 14.05 17.44
N ASP A 92 18.86 14.10 18.69
CA ASP A 92 17.59 13.51 19.11
C ASP A 92 16.40 14.16 18.39
N ARG A 93 16.40 15.49 18.26
CA ARG A 93 15.36 16.22 17.53
C ARG A 93 15.42 15.93 16.03
N VAL A 94 16.62 15.89 15.45
CA VAL A 94 16.83 15.54 14.03
C VAL A 94 16.25 14.16 13.73
N MET A 95 16.64 13.15 14.49
CA MET A 95 16.17 11.78 14.27
C MET A 95 14.68 11.65 14.56
N GLY A 96 14.17 12.37 15.57
CA GLY A 96 12.74 12.45 15.84
C GLY A 96 11.93 12.99 14.67
N ILE A 97 12.42 14.01 13.96
CA ILE A 97 11.77 14.54 12.75
C ILE A 97 11.85 13.52 11.62
N LEU A 98 13.04 13.00 11.31
CA LEU A 98 13.22 12.04 10.21
C LEU A 98 12.40 10.76 10.41
N ALA A 99 12.23 10.30 11.66
CA ALA A 99 11.41 9.14 12.01
C ALA A 99 9.92 9.32 11.71
N THR A 100 9.44 10.56 11.55
CA THR A 100 8.03 10.83 11.20
C THR A 100 7.75 10.83 9.70
N LEU A 101 8.81 10.81 8.88
CA LEU A 101 8.70 10.89 7.43
C LEU A 101 8.52 9.50 6.83
N SER A 102 7.63 9.38 5.85
CA SER A 102 7.55 8.17 5.04
C SER A 102 8.78 8.04 4.14
N ASP A 103 9.01 6.84 3.60
CA ASP A 103 10.01 6.62 2.57
C ASP A 103 9.85 7.55 1.36
N LYS A 104 8.60 7.91 1.03
CA LYS A 104 8.32 8.86 -0.05
C LYS A 104 8.76 10.26 0.34
N ASP A 105 8.41 10.71 1.54
CA ASP A 105 8.82 12.01 2.07
C ASP A 105 10.34 12.16 2.09
N LEU A 106 11.08 11.14 2.53
CA LEU A 106 12.55 11.20 2.54
C LEU A 106 13.15 11.46 1.14
N ARG A 107 12.43 11.07 0.07
CA ARG A 107 12.88 11.22 -1.33
C ARG A 107 12.54 12.57 -1.94
N ASP A 108 11.65 13.36 -1.33
CA ASP A 108 11.20 14.65 -1.91
C ASP A 108 11.05 15.81 -0.90
N ILE A 109 11.25 15.59 0.40
CA ILE A 109 11.25 16.64 1.42
C ILE A 109 12.34 17.67 1.14
N THR A 110 12.03 18.95 1.32
CA THR A 110 12.97 20.04 1.11
C THR A 110 13.65 20.49 2.40
N THR A 111 14.79 21.16 2.26
CA THR A 111 15.52 21.72 3.40
C THR A 111 14.64 22.68 4.20
N GLU A 112 13.85 23.53 3.55
CA GLU A 112 13.02 24.54 4.21
C GLU A 112 11.97 23.92 5.14
N ILE A 113 11.39 22.77 4.76
CA ILE A 113 10.41 22.05 5.60
C ILE A 113 11.07 21.43 6.82
N LEU A 114 12.25 20.82 6.63
CA LEU A 114 13.03 20.22 7.72
C LEU A 114 13.47 21.30 8.71
N GLU A 115 13.98 22.42 8.21
CA GLU A 115 14.36 23.58 9.03
C GLU A 115 13.16 24.18 9.76
N ASP A 116 11.99 24.30 9.12
CA ASP A 116 10.79 24.79 9.80
C ASP A 116 10.34 23.87 10.93
N SER A 117 10.39 22.57 10.71
CA SER A 117 10.05 21.57 11.73
C SER A 117 11.06 21.54 12.86
N TYR A 118 12.34 21.68 12.56
CA TYR A 118 13.40 21.75 13.56
C TYR A 118 13.30 23.02 14.41
N ASN A 119 13.12 24.18 13.79
CA ASN A 119 13.10 25.47 14.50
C ASN A 119 11.79 25.76 15.23
N ALA A 120 10.71 25.02 14.94
CA ALA A 120 9.46 25.15 15.69
C ALA A 120 9.66 24.77 17.17
N THR A 121 9.05 25.53 18.07
CA THR A 121 9.10 25.31 19.52
C THR A 121 8.26 24.13 19.98
N THR A 122 7.35 23.64 19.14
CA THR A 122 6.51 22.48 19.42
C THR A 122 7.29 21.16 19.40
N ASP A 123 6.88 20.23 20.28
CA ASP A 123 7.33 18.84 20.29
C ASP A 123 6.56 17.95 19.30
N GLN A 124 5.58 18.51 18.59
CA GLN A 124 4.88 17.82 17.51
C GLN A 124 5.74 17.86 16.24
N LEU A 125 6.60 16.85 16.07
CA LEU A 125 7.66 16.86 15.06
C LEU A 125 7.18 16.65 13.61
N SER A 126 6.13 15.83 13.41
CA SER A 126 5.69 15.45 12.06
C SER A 126 5.21 16.65 11.23
N PRO A 127 5.72 16.86 9.99
CA PRO A 127 5.21 17.85 9.06
C PRO A 127 4.01 17.36 8.23
N ARG A 128 3.58 16.11 8.43
CA ARG A 128 2.54 15.44 7.63
C ARG A 128 1.35 15.02 8.50
N VAL A 129 0.14 15.19 7.96
CA VAL A 129 -1.11 14.74 8.60
C VAL A 129 -1.67 13.50 7.92
N GLU A 130 -1.67 13.49 6.58
CA GLU A 130 -2.26 12.44 5.74
C GLU A 130 -1.29 12.16 4.55
N ASP A 131 -1.80 12.06 3.33
CA ASP A 131 -1.09 11.83 2.07
C ASP A 131 -0.95 13.12 1.24
N GLU A 132 -1.09 14.30 1.85
CA GLU A 132 -0.97 15.61 1.17
C GLU A 132 0.44 15.87 0.62
N LEU A 133 0.53 16.77 -0.37
CA LEU A 133 1.84 17.22 -0.87
C LEU A 133 2.39 18.31 0.05
N ILE A 134 3.51 18.03 0.71
CA ILE A 134 4.18 18.97 1.61
C ILE A 134 5.04 19.93 0.76
N THR A 135 4.55 21.15 0.57
CA THR A 135 5.19 22.11 -0.37
C THR A 135 5.69 23.39 0.27
N ILE A 136 5.21 23.75 1.46
CA ILE A 136 5.56 25.01 2.12
C ILE A 136 5.72 24.85 3.64
N PRO A 137 6.72 25.53 4.25
CA PRO A 137 6.83 25.67 5.70
C PRO A 137 5.57 26.25 6.33
N PHE A 138 5.18 25.77 7.51
CA PHE A 138 3.96 26.21 8.17
C PHE A 138 4.02 26.28 9.70
N LYS A 139 4.92 25.57 10.38
CA LYS A 139 4.91 25.48 11.84
C LYS A 139 5.25 26.80 12.49
N GLN A 140 6.38 27.40 12.15
CA GLN A 140 6.74 28.72 12.66
C GLN A 140 5.78 29.82 12.18
N TYR A 141 5.14 29.62 11.02
CA TYR A 141 4.11 30.54 10.54
C TYR A 141 2.91 30.56 11.50
N PHE A 142 2.40 29.39 11.92
CA PHE A 142 1.26 29.33 12.83
C PHE A 142 1.61 29.66 14.28
N GLU A 143 2.83 29.40 14.74
CA GLU A 143 3.31 29.89 16.03
C GLU A 143 3.18 31.42 16.15
N LYS A 144 3.41 32.13 15.04
CA LYS A 144 3.37 33.60 14.96
C LYS A 144 2.00 34.14 14.54
N ALA A 145 1.13 33.29 14.00
CA ALA A 145 -0.19 33.69 13.48
C ALA A 145 -1.19 34.06 14.59
N PHE A 146 -0.96 33.59 15.82
CA PHE A 146 -1.84 33.82 16.96
C PHE A 146 -1.08 34.51 18.09
N SER A 147 -1.78 35.42 18.81
CA SER A 147 -1.19 36.01 20.01
C SER A 147 -0.93 34.94 21.07
N LYS A 148 0.07 35.15 21.94
CA LYS A 148 0.37 34.21 23.04
C LYS A 148 -0.87 33.86 23.86
N LYS A 149 -1.68 34.86 24.21
CA LYS A 149 -2.95 34.67 24.94
C LYS A 149 -3.93 33.77 24.19
N THR A 150 -4.04 33.91 22.86
CA THR A 150 -4.91 33.07 22.03
C THR A 150 -4.38 31.65 21.92
N ALA A 151 -3.08 31.48 21.69
CA ALA A 151 -2.43 30.18 21.65
C ALA A 151 -2.56 29.42 22.99
N ASP A 152 -2.35 30.12 24.12
CA ASP A 152 -2.58 29.59 25.47
C ASP A 152 -4.03 29.12 25.66
N ALA A 153 -5.00 29.90 25.15
CA ALA A 153 -6.41 29.55 25.23
C ALA A 153 -6.75 28.31 24.39
N PHE A 154 -6.15 28.16 23.21
CA PHE A 154 -6.31 26.95 22.38
C PHE A 154 -5.64 25.73 23.00
N ARG A 155 -4.46 25.89 23.62
CA ARG A 155 -3.81 24.79 24.35
C ARG A 155 -4.63 24.31 25.55
N ALA A 156 -5.21 25.24 26.31
CA ALA A 156 -6.07 24.90 27.44
C ALA A 156 -7.39 24.26 27.00
N ASP A 157 -7.88 24.60 25.81
CA ASP A 157 -9.16 24.13 25.28
C ASP A 157 -9.13 24.10 23.74
N PRO A 158 -8.71 22.97 23.13
CA PRO A 158 -8.60 22.86 21.68
C PRO A 158 -9.91 23.05 20.91
N MET A 159 -11.07 22.93 21.55
CA MET A 159 -12.36 23.25 20.92
C MET A 159 -12.48 24.74 20.55
N LYS A 160 -11.76 25.64 21.24
CA LYS A 160 -11.69 27.05 20.83
C LYS A 160 -11.01 27.24 19.48
N LEU A 161 -10.07 26.36 19.10
CA LEU A 161 -9.50 26.36 17.76
C LEU A 161 -10.55 25.93 16.73
N VAL A 162 -11.36 24.91 17.05
CA VAL A 162 -12.48 24.46 16.20
C VAL A 162 -13.48 25.60 15.99
N GLU A 163 -13.88 26.30 17.06
CA GLU A 163 -14.76 27.47 16.99
C GLU A 163 -14.16 28.60 16.13
N TRP A 164 -12.86 28.85 16.29
CA TRP A 164 -12.16 29.83 15.47
C TRP A 164 -12.16 29.43 13.99
N ILE A 165 -11.91 28.17 13.66
CA ILE A 165 -11.94 27.67 12.27
C ILE A 165 -13.35 27.83 11.70
N LYS A 166 -14.40 27.39 12.41
CA LYS A 166 -15.80 27.54 11.96
C LYS A 166 -16.18 28.99 11.67
N LYS A 167 -15.67 29.93 12.48
CA LYS A 167 -15.94 31.35 12.32
C LYS A 167 -15.18 31.99 11.17
N ASN A 168 -13.94 31.55 10.90
CA ASN A 168 -13.02 32.26 10.03
C ASN A 168 -12.76 31.56 8.68
N ILE A 169 -13.09 30.28 8.56
CA ILE A 169 -12.82 29.46 7.39
C ILE A 169 -14.15 28.95 6.81
N ARG A 170 -14.44 29.32 5.56
CA ARG A 170 -15.64 28.91 4.84
C ARG A 170 -15.42 27.59 4.12
N LEU A 171 -16.40 26.69 4.13
CA LEU A 171 -16.37 25.50 3.28
C LEU A 171 -16.74 25.86 1.83
N ASN A 172 -16.00 25.30 0.87
CA ASN A 172 -16.33 25.40 -0.55
C ASN A 172 -17.66 24.68 -0.83
N PRO A 173 -18.68 25.37 -1.37
CA PRO A 173 -19.98 24.74 -1.65
C PRO A 173 -19.94 23.75 -2.82
N ASP A 174 -18.91 23.80 -3.68
CA ASP A 174 -18.80 22.88 -4.80
C ASP A 174 -18.28 21.51 -4.37
N LYS A 175 -19.22 20.58 -4.16
CA LYS A 175 -18.92 19.18 -3.80
C LYS A 175 -18.28 18.38 -4.94
N LYS A 176 -18.26 18.89 -6.17
CA LYS A 176 -17.64 18.24 -7.34
C LYS A 176 -16.19 18.68 -7.57
N ALA A 177 -15.74 19.74 -6.88
CA ALA A 177 -14.36 20.16 -6.93
C ALA A 177 -13.43 19.01 -6.52
N LEU A 178 -12.29 18.90 -7.21
CA LEU A 178 -11.26 17.94 -6.85
C LEU A 178 -10.77 18.24 -5.43
N ARG A 179 -10.88 17.26 -4.53
CA ARG A 179 -10.49 17.36 -3.12
C ARG A 179 -8.98 17.18 -2.94
N ILE A 180 -8.20 17.89 -3.74
CA ILE A 180 -6.74 17.95 -3.61
C ILE A 180 -6.46 18.75 -2.35
N ALA A 181 -5.71 18.14 -1.42
CA ALA A 181 -5.39 18.78 -0.15
C ALA A 181 -4.74 20.15 -0.37
N GLN A 182 -5.35 21.20 0.16
CA GLN A 182 -4.79 22.54 0.17
C GLN A 182 -3.73 22.66 1.27
N THR A 183 -2.67 23.42 1.01
CA THR A 183 -1.67 23.70 2.05
C THR A 183 -2.29 24.48 3.22
N PRO A 184 -1.85 24.27 4.46
CA PRO A 184 -2.48 24.91 5.61
C PRO A 184 -2.32 26.44 5.57
N VAL A 185 -1.20 26.96 5.08
CA VAL A 185 -1.03 28.41 4.85
C VAL A 185 -1.97 28.92 3.75
N GLY A 186 -2.22 28.10 2.71
CA GLY A 186 -3.19 28.41 1.66
C GLY A 186 -4.61 28.55 2.21
N VAL A 187 -5.03 27.63 3.09
CA VAL A 187 -6.30 27.71 3.82
C VAL A 187 -6.35 28.98 4.68
N MET A 188 -5.28 29.27 5.43
CA MET A 188 -5.19 30.48 6.27
C MET A 188 -5.34 31.77 5.48
N LYS A 189 -4.75 31.86 4.27
CA LYS A 189 -4.79 33.06 3.43
C LYS A 189 -6.13 33.21 2.68
N SER A 190 -6.62 32.12 2.08
CA SER A 190 -7.82 32.13 1.25
C SER A 190 -9.12 32.17 2.06
N LYS A 191 -9.09 31.67 3.31
CA LYS A 191 -10.26 31.52 4.18
C LYS A 191 -11.38 30.68 3.58
N ILE A 192 -11.08 29.87 2.55
CA ILE A 192 -12.02 28.94 1.92
C ILE A 192 -11.33 27.61 1.62
N THR A 193 -12.01 26.50 1.94
CA THR A 193 -11.44 25.16 1.80
C THR A 193 -12.50 24.08 1.69
N ASP A 194 -12.14 22.85 1.29
CA ASP A 194 -13.00 21.67 1.46
C ASP A 194 -12.85 21.04 2.87
N GLU A 195 -13.68 20.04 3.18
CA GLU A 195 -13.70 19.32 4.47
C GLU A 195 -12.37 18.62 4.78
N ARG A 196 -11.78 17.93 3.80
CA ARG A 196 -10.51 17.20 3.98
C ARG A 196 -9.39 18.18 4.35
N SER A 197 -9.29 19.26 3.58
CA SER A 197 -8.27 20.30 3.76
C SER A 197 -8.49 21.12 5.04
N ARG A 198 -9.74 21.33 5.48
CA ARG A 198 -10.06 21.90 6.81
C ARG A 198 -9.55 21.01 7.94
N ASP A 199 -9.73 19.71 7.80
CA ASP A 199 -9.36 18.74 8.83
C ASP A 199 -7.82 18.63 8.96
N ILE A 200 -7.10 18.59 7.83
CA ILE A 200 -5.64 18.71 7.79
C ILE A 200 -5.19 20.04 8.43
N PHE A 201 -5.81 21.15 8.02
CA PHE A 201 -5.50 22.48 8.56
C PHE A 201 -5.69 22.56 10.09
N PHE A 202 -6.75 21.95 10.64
CA PHE A 202 -6.94 21.88 12.08
C PHE A 202 -5.76 21.18 12.77
N VAL A 203 -5.35 20.01 12.28
CA VAL A 203 -4.24 19.24 12.87
C VAL A 203 -2.92 19.99 12.76
N ASP A 204 -2.63 20.59 11.60
CA ASP A 204 -1.41 21.37 11.38
C ASP A 204 -1.31 22.58 12.32
N VAL A 205 -2.39 23.35 12.44
CA VAL A 205 -2.43 24.51 13.34
C VAL A 205 -2.32 24.05 14.80
N ALA A 206 -3.06 23.00 15.19
CA ALA A 206 -3.01 22.45 16.54
C ALA A 206 -1.59 22.02 16.91
N ARG A 207 -0.93 21.22 16.06
CA ARG A 207 0.44 20.75 16.25
C ARG A 207 1.43 21.91 16.33
N SER A 208 1.29 22.91 15.47
CA SER A 208 2.13 24.12 15.49
C SER A 208 1.99 24.92 16.78
N LEU A 209 0.85 24.83 17.47
CA LEU A 209 0.61 25.51 18.74
C LEU A 209 0.90 24.64 19.99
N GLY A 210 1.48 23.45 19.80
CA GLY A 210 1.83 22.53 20.88
C GLY A 210 0.67 21.66 21.37
N ILE A 211 -0.39 21.51 20.58
CA ILE A 211 -1.51 20.60 20.88
C ILE A 211 -1.24 19.27 20.17
N GLU A 212 -1.24 18.17 20.92
CA GLU A 212 -1.15 16.83 20.34
C GLU A 212 -2.45 16.54 19.58
N ALA A 213 -2.33 16.46 18.26
CA ALA A 213 -3.45 16.26 17.35
C ALA A 213 -3.08 15.29 16.23
N GLN A 214 -4.06 14.58 15.69
CA GLN A 214 -3.87 13.66 14.58
C GLN A 214 -5.12 13.56 13.71
N LYS A 215 -4.96 13.00 12.52
CA LYS A 215 -6.03 12.39 11.75
C LYS A 215 -5.83 10.89 11.85
N ASP A 216 -6.77 10.18 12.47
CA ASP A 216 -6.69 8.73 12.66
C ASP A 216 -6.70 8.05 11.30
N ALA A 217 -5.66 7.24 11.03
CA ALA A 217 -5.45 6.65 9.72
C ALA A 217 -6.56 5.67 9.32
N VAL A 218 -7.21 5.02 10.30
CA VAL A 218 -8.22 3.98 10.09
C VAL A 218 -9.60 4.58 9.83
N THR A 219 -10.02 5.53 10.67
CA THR A 219 -11.36 6.12 10.64
C THR A 219 -11.42 7.45 9.89
N GLY A 220 -10.28 8.08 9.63
CA GLY A 220 -10.19 9.41 9.01
C GLY A 220 -10.58 10.55 9.94
N LYS A 221 -10.92 10.28 11.21
CA LYS A 221 -11.34 11.27 12.18
C LYS A 221 -10.18 12.13 12.63
N ILE A 222 -10.41 13.43 12.78
CA ILE A 222 -9.46 14.32 13.46
C ILE A 222 -9.66 14.28 14.97
N GLN A 223 -8.55 14.23 15.69
CA GLN A 223 -8.51 14.01 17.12
C GLN A 223 -7.46 14.90 17.78
N TYR A 224 -7.63 15.18 19.07
CA TYR A 224 -6.61 15.80 19.91
C TYR A 224 -6.60 15.21 21.32
N LYS A 225 -5.55 15.46 22.10
CA LYS A 225 -5.51 15.17 23.54
C LYS A 225 -5.55 16.46 24.37
N SER A 226 -6.47 16.54 25.34
CA SER A 226 -6.60 17.71 26.23
C SER A 226 -5.42 17.94 27.18
N LYS A 227 -4.57 16.92 27.40
CA LYS A 227 -3.37 17.01 28.25
C LYS A 227 -2.11 16.84 27.40
N GLY A 228 -1.86 17.80 26.51
CA GLY A 228 -0.56 17.97 25.85
C GLY A 228 0.40 18.78 26.74
N VAL A 229 1.69 18.49 26.62
CA VAL A 229 2.80 18.90 27.50
C VAL A 229 2.79 20.39 27.89
N HIS A 230 3.03 20.64 29.18
CA HIS A 230 3.28 21.97 29.75
C HIS A 230 4.66 22.47 29.28
N LEU A 231 4.69 23.61 28.58
CA LEU A 231 5.87 24.33 28.05
C LEU A 231 6.94 24.76 29.09
N SER A 232 6.91 24.25 30.33
CA SER A 232 7.72 24.73 31.44
C SER A 232 8.92 23.86 31.83
N GLN A 233 9.28 22.81 31.09
CA GLN A 233 10.42 21.94 31.47
C GLN A 233 11.47 21.65 30.37
N VAL A 234 11.35 22.18 29.16
CA VAL A 234 12.28 21.86 28.04
C VAL A 234 13.40 22.91 27.87
N HIS A 235 13.98 23.38 28.97
CA HIS A 235 15.27 24.09 28.94
C HIS A 235 16.10 23.69 30.16
N GLN A 236 16.49 22.41 30.20
CA GLN A 236 17.74 22.00 30.84
C GLN A 236 18.48 21.06 29.89
N PRO A 237 19.73 21.37 29.47
CA PRO A 237 20.44 20.63 28.41
C PRO A 237 20.90 19.21 28.77
N ASN A 238 20.32 18.51 29.76
CA ASN A 238 20.93 17.29 30.31
C ASN A 238 19.95 16.24 30.90
N SER A 239 18.71 16.12 30.41
CA SER A 239 17.83 15.00 30.80
C SER A 239 17.51 14.09 29.61
N LYS A 240 18.09 12.88 29.66
CA LYS A 240 17.70 11.72 28.86
C LYS A 240 16.28 11.29 29.24
N GLU A 241 15.27 12.00 28.76
CA GLU A 241 13.89 11.52 28.76
C GLU A 241 13.34 11.62 27.34
N VAL A 242 13.47 10.51 26.62
CA VAL A 242 12.79 10.25 25.35
C VAL A 242 11.29 10.39 25.60
N HIS A 243 10.66 11.35 24.92
CA HIS A 243 9.22 11.58 24.77
C HIS A 243 8.31 10.57 25.53
N GLN A 244 8.01 10.85 26.80
CA GLN A 244 6.94 10.15 27.49
C GLN A 244 5.60 10.48 26.83
N LYS A 245 5.01 9.49 26.16
CA LYS A 245 3.61 9.54 25.70
C LYS A 245 2.71 9.81 26.90
N THR A 246 1.96 10.89 26.88
CA THR A 246 0.98 11.21 27.92
C THR A 246 -0.24 10.29 27.84
N ASP A 247 -0.71 9.82 29.00
CA ASP A 247 -1.93 9.04 29.27
C ASP A 247 -3.25 9.82 28.96
N GLY A 248 -3.21 10.80 28.07
CA GLY A 248 -4.40 11.51 27.63
C GLY A 248 -5.22 10.67 26.65
N GLU A 249 -6.52 10.54 26.88
CA GLU A 249 -7.43 9.93 25.90
C GLU A 249 -7.61 10.84 24.67
N TRP A 250 -7.66 10.24 23.49
CA TRP A 250 -7.98 10.94 22.25
C TRP A 250 -9.44 11.39 22.27
N GLN A 251 -9.66 12.64 21.87
CA GLN A 251 -10.98 13.24 21.74
C GLN A 251 -11.27 13.55 20.28
N ASP A 252 -12.42 13.08 19.80
CA ASP A 252 -12.85 13.30 18.42
C ASP A 252 -13.32 14.75 18.22
N VAL A 253 -12.93 15.35 17.10
CA VAL A 253 -13.41 16.66 16.67
C VAL A 253 -14.51 16.50 15.65
N LYS A 254 -15.67 17.10 15.93
CA LYS A 254 -16.82 17.15 15.01
C LYS A 254 -17.14 18.60 14.66
N PHE A 255 -16.90 18.98 13.41
CA PHE A 255 -17.20 20.34 12.94
C PHE A 255 -18.70 20.61 12.77
N ASP A 256 -19.49 19.59 12.45
CA ASP A 256 -20.89 19.74 12.02
C ASP A 256 -21.92 19.60 13.15
N ASN A 257 -21.50 19.22 14.36
CA ASN A 257 -22.41 19.16 15.50
C ASN A 257 -22.65 20.58 16.07
N THR A 258 -23.86 21.09 15.91
CA THR A 258 -24.30 22.38 16.46
C THR A 258 -24.84 22.27 17.90
N ALA A 259 -25.08 21.05 18.39
CA ALA A 259 -25.72 20.80 19.69
C ALA A 259 -24.73 20.45 20.82
N ASP A 260 -23.62 19.77 20.51
CA ASP A 260 -22.63 19.38 21.52
C ASP A 260 -21.36 20.21 21.35
N LYS A 261 -21.11 21.11 22.30
CA LYS A 261 -19.82 21.81 22.45
C LYS A 261 -18.73 20.91 23.04
N THR A 262 -19.00 19.61 23.18
CA THR A 262 -18.11 18.64 23.81
C THR A 262 -17.55 17.70 22.76
N SER A 263 -16.22 17.65 22.69
CA SER A 263 -15.49 16.51 22.13
C SER A 263 -15.66 15.34 23.11
N ASN A 264 -16.25 14.24 22.63
CA ASN A 264 -16.44 13.05 23.45
C ASN A 264 -15.36 12.05 23.09
N ALA A 265 -14.89 11.28 24.07
CA ALA A 265 -14.14 10.05 23.79
C ALA A 265 -15.00 9.14 22.90
N ALA A 266 -14.36 8.44 21.97
CA ALA A 266 -15.06 7.48 21.12
C ALA A 266 -15.75 6.41 21.97
N ALA A 267 -17.04 6.17 21.75
CA ALA A 267 -17.75 5.03 22.33
C ALA A 267 -17.24 3.77 21.62
N LEU A 268 -16.29 3.04 22.22
CA LEU A 268 -15.61 1.93 21.57
C LEU A 268 -16.28 0.58 21.88
N GLY A 269 -16.43 -0.26 20.86
CA GLY A 269 -16.67 -1.70 20.98
C GLY A 269 -15.53 -2.51 20.36
N THR A 270 -15.57 -3.83 20.49
CA THR A 270 -14.54 -4.74 19.95
C THR A 270 -15.13 -5.60 18.83
N ILE A 271 -14.50 -5.62 17.66
CA ILE A 271 -14.82 -6.57 16.57
C ILE A 271 -13.81 -7.71 16.58
N LYS A 272 -14.30 -8.94 16.64
CA LYS A 272 -13.50 -10.16 16.49
C LYS A 272 -13.97 -10.93 15.27
N LEU A 273 -13.04 -11.30 14.39
CA LEU A 273 -13.34 -12.14 13.23
C LEU A 273 -12.89 -13.58 13.51
N THR A 274 -13.77 -14.55 13.27
CA THR A 274 -13.43 -15.98 13.36
C THR A 274 -13.22 -16.54 11.96
N TYR A 275 -12.03 -17.08 11.70
CA TYR A 275 -11.66 -17.70 10.44
C TYR A 275 -11.08 -19.09 10.72
N GLU A 276 -11.47 -20.05 9.90
CA GLU A 276 -10.84 -21.37 9.86
C GLU A 276 -9.86 -21.41 8.68
N PRO A 277 -8.54 -21.48 8.94
CA PRO A 277 -7.53 -21.60 7.90
C PRO A 277 -7.82 -22.77 6.97
N THR A 278 -7.80 -22.50 5.67
CA THR A 278 -7.94 -23.53 4.63
C THR A 278 -6.57 -23.83 4.01
N LYS A 279 -6.46 -24.94 3.27
CA LYS A 279 -5.24 -25.21 2.48
C LYS A 279 -4.97 -24.10 1.45
N LEU A 280 -6.03 -23.46 0.94
CA LEU A 280 -5.93 -22.43 -0.10
C LEU A 280 -5.56 -21.06 0.47
N LEU A 281 -6.13 -20.70 1.61
CA LEU A 281 -5.94 -19.43 2.29
C LEU A 281 -5.85 -19.69 3.78
N ASP A 282 -4.69 -19.43 4.36
CA ASP A 282 -4.37 -19.66 5.77
C ASP A 282 -4.58 -18.40 6.61
N ASN A 283 -4.20 -17.23 6.08
CA ASN A 283 -4.32 -15.94 6.75
C ASN A 283 -4.82 -14.84 5.80
N PRO A 284 -6.14 -14.56 5.81
CA PRO A 284 -6.73 -13.52 4.97
C PRO A 284 -6.10 -12.13 5.23
N LYS A 285 -5.76 -11.44 4.13
CA LYS A 285 -5.27 -10.05 4.12
C LYS A 285 -6.42 -9.08 3.88
N TYR A 286 -6.37 -7.89 4.51
CA TYR A 286 -7.45 -6.90 4.47
C TYR A 286 -7.79 -6.48 3.02
N TYR A 287 -6.93 -5.76 2.31
CA TYR A 287 -7.27 -5.27 0.96
C TYR A 287 -7.42 -6.36 -0.11
N SER A 288 -6.81 -7.53 0.09
CA SER A 288 -6.85 -8.62 -0.89
C SER A 288 -8.06 -9.53 -0.72
N HIS A 289 -8.52 -9.76 0.52
CA HIS A 289 -9.52 -10.78 0.82
C HIS A 289 -10.76 -10.24 1.52
N PHE A 290 -10.63 -9.21 2.39
CA PHE A 290 -11.76 -8.67 3.12
C PHE A 290 -11.58 -7.22 3.60
N THR A 291 -12.61 -6.42 3.43
CA THR A 291 -12.63 -5.04 3.93
C THR A 291 -13.78 -4.81 4.90
N ILE A 292 -13.61 -3.85 5.80
CA ILE A 292 -14.67 -3.39 6.70
C ILE A 292 -14.96 -1.92 6.39
N SER A 293 -16.21 -1.61 6.08
CA SER A 293 -16.67 -0.24 5.90
C SER A 293 -17.60 0.16 7.05
N ARG A 294 -17.48 1.38 7.56
CA ARG A 294 -18.49 1.98 8.43
C ARG A 294 -19.64 2.51 7.58
N ILE A 295 -20.87 2.31 8.04
CA ILE A 295 -22.05 2.88 7.39
C ILE A 295 -22.42 4.18 8.11
N GLU A 296 -22.35 5.30 7.39
CA GLU A 296 -22.76 6.62 7.88
C GLU A 296 -23.78 7.21 6.90
N ASN A 297 -24.98 7.53 7.40
CA ASN A 297 -26.08 8.08 6.60
C ASN A 297 -26.37 7.28 5.30
N GLY A 298 -26.29 5.95 5.39
CA GLY A 298 -26.52 5.05 4.25
C GLY A 298 -25.35 4.94 3.26
N THR A 299 -24.22 5.61 3.51
CA THR A 299 -23.01 5.54 2.69
C THR A 299 -21.96 4.67 3.38
N ALA A 300 -21.28 3.81 2.60
CA ALA A 300 -20.18 2.99 3.10
C ALA A 300 -18.85 3.77 3.02
N HIS A 301 -18.18 3.91 4.17
CA HIS A 301 -16.87 4.51 4.32
C HIS A 301 -15.85 3.42 4.68
N LEU A 302 -14.96 3.09 3.75
CA LEU A 302 -13.93 2.07 3.95
C LEU A 302 -13.00 2.47 5.11
N LEU A 303 -12.76 1.55 6.04
CA LEU A 303 -11.74 1.74 7.07
C LEU A 303 -10.36 1.50 6.45
N ASN A 304 -9.42 2.39 6.73
CA ASN A 304 -8.13 2.42 6.06
C ASN A 304 -7.02 1.83 6.95
N PHE A 305 -6.83 0.52 6.84
CA PHE A 305 -5.77 -0.22 7.53
C PHE A 305 -4.46 -0.21 6.75
N GLU A 306 -3.36 -0.66 7.35
CA GLU A 306 -2.08 -0.80 6.65
C GLU A 306 -2.10 -1.98 5.67
N GLU A 307 -1.76 -1.73 4.41
CA GLU A 307 -1.69 -2.77 3.36
C GLU A 307 -0.40 -3.61 3.43
N GLY A 308 0.65 -3.07 4.07
CA GLY A 308 1.99 -3.67 4.10
C GLY A 308 2.79 -3.36 2.83
N GLN A 309 4.10 -3.58 2.90
CA GLN A 309 5.03 -3.50 1.76
C GLN A 309 5.92 -4.74 1.79
N ALA A 310 6.42 -5.17 0.62
CA ALA A 310 7.19 -6.41 0.47
C ALA A 310 8.41 -6.50 1.43
N ASP A 311 8.91 -5.35 1.84
CA ASP A 311 10.12 -5.10 2.61
C ASP A 311 9.86 -4.71 4.08
N MET A 312 8.59 -4.47 4.49
CA MET A 312 8.24 -3.94 5.83
C MET A 312 7.15 -4.75 6.58
N GLY A 313 6.62 -5.82 5.97
CA GLY A 313 5.74 -6.79 6.63
C GLY A 313 4.42 -7.05 5.90
N ASN A 314 3.67 -8.06 6.37
CA ASN A 314 2.47 -8.60 5.71
C ASN A 314 1.21 -7.72 5.77
N GLY A 315 1.33 -6.46 6.23
CA GLY A 315 0.21 -5.56 6.43
C GLY A 315 -0.83 -6.07 7.44
N THR A 316 -2.04 -5.55 7.33
CA THR A 316 -3.18 -5.95 8.15
C THR A 316 -3.77 -7.27 7.66
N THR A 317 -3.79 -8.25 8.55
CA THR A 317 -4.32 -9.59 8.29
C THR A 317 -5.34 -9.99 9.35
N TRP A 318 -6.07 -11.09 9.10
CA TRP A 318 -6.95 -11.67 10.10
C TRP A 318 -6.18 -12.03 11.38
N SER A 319 -5.04 -12.71 11.26
CA SER A 319 -4.35 -13.29 12.42
C SER A 319 -3.75 -12.25 13.36
N ASN A 320 -3.22 -11.14 12.82
CA ASN A 320 -2.52 -10.12 13.62
C ASN A 320 -3.49 -9.07 14.20
N THR A 321 -4.54 -8.69 13.48
CA THR A 321 -5.41 -7.58 13.87
C THR A 321 -6.76 -8.04 14.40
N PHE A 322 -7.43 -8.99 13.74
CA PHE A 322 -8.84 -9.28 14.02
C PHE A 322 -9.09 -10.56 14.82
N LYS A 323 -8.13 -11.50 14.86
CA LYS A 323 -8.25 -12.78 15.58
C LYS A 323 -8.39 -12.61 17.09
N LYS A 324 -7.69 -11.63 17.68
CA LYS A 324 -7.76 -11.31 19.11
C LYS A 324 -8.75 -10.18 19.45
N GLY A 325 -9.39 -9.61 18.42
CA GLY A 325 -10.28 -8.47 18.55
C GLY A 325 -9.59 -7.13 18.27
N TYR A 326 -10.29 -6.23 17.59
CA TYR A 326 -9.84 -4.87 17.29
C TYR A 326 -10.89 -3.86 17.78
N LYS A 327 -10.47 -2.73 18.36
CA LYS A 327 -11.38 -1.71 18.88
C LYS A 327 -11.79 -0.75 17.77
N LEU A 328 -13.10 -0.53 17.61
CA LEU A 328 -13.69 0.44 16.68
C LEU A 328 -14.82 1.19 17.38
N ASP A 329 -15.22 2.32 16.80
CA ASP A 329 -16.39 3.04 17.27
C ASP A 329 -17.64 2.15 17.23
N ALA A 330 -18.53 2.35 18.18
CA ALA A 330 -19.88 1.84 18.10
C ALA A 330 -20.59 2.41 16.86
N GLY A 331 -21.40 1.56 16.22
CA GLY A 331 -22.14 1.89 15.02
C GLY A 331 -22.33 0.72 14.07
N THR A 332 -22.88 1.02 12.90
CA THR A 332 -23.17 0.04 11.85
C THR A 332 -22.01 -0.07 10.88
N TYR A 333 -21.66 -1.30 10.50
CA TYR A 333 -20.57 -1.63 9.60
C TYR A 333 -20.99 -2.66 8.56
N MET A 334 -20.20 -2.77 7.50
CA MET A 334 -20.29 -3.78 6.45
C MET A 334 -18.96 -4.50 6.33
N LEU A 335 -18.96 -5.82 6.51
CA LEU A 335 -17.86 -6.71 6.17
C LEU A 335 -18.06 -7.18 4.73
N THR A 336 -17.08 -6.93 3.88
CA THR A 336 -17.05 -7.38 2.49
C THR A 336 -15.92 -8.39 2.32
N THR A 337 -16.19 -9.56 1.74
CA THR A 337 -15.16 -10.53 1.35
C THR A 337 -15.18 -10.74 -0.16
N GLY A 338 -14.02 -11.10 -0.74
CA GLY A 338 -13.88 -11.32 -2.16
C GLY A 338 -12.85 -12.41 -2.47
N THR A 339 -13.11 -13.21 -3.51
CA THR A 339 -12.14 -14.15 -4.07
C THR A 339 -12.18 -14.08 -5.58
N ARG A 340 -11.09 -13.63 -6.18
CA ARG A 340 -10.93 -13.57 -7.64
C ARG A 340 -10.63 -14.96 -8.19
N LEU A 341 -11.39 -15.36 -9.21
CA LEU A 341 -11.22 -16.61 -9.93
C LEU A 341 -10.33 -16.40 -11.15
N ALA A 342 -9.78 -17.50 -11.69
CA ALA A 342 -9.01 -17.48 -12.94
C ALA A 342 -9.81 -16.95 -14.15
N SER A 343 -11.16 -17.07 -14.12
CA SER A 343 -12.04 -16.47 -15.13
C SER A 343 -12.15 -14.94 -15.02
N GLY A 344 -11.50 -14.32 -14.04
CA GLY A 344 -11.68 -12.91 -13.68
C GLY A 344 -12.95 -12.63 -12.88
N SER A 345 -13.87 -13.60 -12.74
CA SER A 345 -15.05 -13.48 -11.87
C SER A 345 -14.66 -13.37 -10.40
N VAL A 346 -15.46 -12.68 -9.59
CA VAL A 346 -15.22 -12.52 -8.15
C VAL A 346 -16.39 -13.08 -7.37
N LEU A 347 -16.10 -14.03 -6.47
CA LEU A 347 -17.05 -14.50 -5.47
C LEU A 347 -17.02 -13.54 -4.29
N ALA A 348 -18.01 -12.67 -4.19
CA ALA A 348 -18.11 -11.67 -3.13
C ALA A 348 -19.20 -12.02 -2.10
N SER A 349 -19.03 -11.51 -0.89
CA SER A 349 -20.08 -11.50 0.12
C SER A 349 -20.08 -10.19 0.90
N ASN A 350 -21.26 -9.75 1.33
CA ASN A 350 -21.45 -8.58 2.19
C ASN A 350 -22.29 -8.96 3.41
N ARG A 351 -21.83 -8.55 4.59
CA ARG A 351 -22.54 -8.75 5.86
C ARG A 351 -22.59 -7.43 6.61
N LEU A 352 -23.80 -6.90 6.84
CA LEU A 352 -24.01 -5.77 7.75
C LEU A 352 -23.96 -6.25 9.19
N PHE A 353 -23.36 -5.48 10.07
CA PHE A 353 -23.29 -5.80 11.49
C PHE A 353 -23.21 -4.52 12.33
N GLU A 354 -23.41 -4.68 13.64
CA GLU A 354 -23.33 -3.58 14.59
C GLU A 354 -22.22 -3.84 15.61
N ILE A 355 -21.44 -2.80 15.90
CA ILE A 355 -20.52 -2.76 17.03
C ILE A 355 -21.21 -1.94 18.12
N VAL A 356 -21.35 -2.53 19.30
CA VAL A 356 -21.97 -1.89 20.46
C VAL A 356 -20.88 -1.52 21.47
N GLU A 357 -21.02 -0.35 22.11
CA GLU A 357 -20.08 0.14 23.11
C GLU A 357 -19.85 -0.87 24.23
N GLY A 358 -18.59 -1.10 24.58
CA GLY A 358 -18.17 -2.03 25.64
C GLY A 358 -18.35 -3.51 25.33
N GLN A 359 -19.00 -3.87 24.21
CA GLN A 359 -19.26 -5.26 23.84
C GLN A 359 -18.26 -5.80 22.82
N THR A 360 -18.15 -7.13 22.73
CA THR A 360 -17.40 -7.81 21.67
C THR A 360 -18.36 -8.40 20.65
N THR A 361 -18.40 -7.83 19.45
CA THR A 361 -19.10 -8.40 18.30
C THR A 361 -18.17 -9.44 17.66
N THR A 362 -18.58 -10.71 17.66
CA THR A 362 -17.82 -11.79 17.00
C THR A 362 -18.53 -12.21 15.71
N LEU A 363 -17.83 -12.20 14.58
CA LEU A 363 -18.38 -12.55 13.27
C LEU A 363 -17.53 -13.60 12.55
N PRO A 364 -18.14 -14.56 11.85
CA PRO A 364 -17.40 -15.40 10.92
C PRO A 364 -16.89 -14.59 9.73
N LEU A 365 -15.60 -14.79 9.42
CA LEU A 365 -14.96 -14.31 8.20
C LEU A 365 -15.13 -15.38 7.11
N GLU A 366 -16.27 -15.36 6.43
CA GLU A 366 -16.58 -16.34 5.38
C GLU A 366 -16.00 -15.87 4.04
N ILE A 367 -15.00 -16.61 3.56
CA ILE A 367 -14.37 -16.36 2.26
C ILE A 367 -14.78 -17.50 1.31
N ARG A 368 -15.57 -17.15 0.31
CA ARG A 368 -16.11 -18.12 -0.66
C ARG A 368 -15.01 -18.62 -1.57
N GLN A 369 -14.94 -19.92 -1.73
CA GLN A 369 -13.98 -20.57 -2.63
C GLN A 369 -14.75 -21.28 -3.75
N ASN A 370 -14.17 -21.29 -4.94
CA ASN A 370 -14.68 -22.13 -6.03
C ASN A 370 -14.03 -23.52 -5.92
N THR A 371 -14.82 -24.54 -5.61
CA THR A 371 -14.38 -25.94 -5.51
C THR A 371 -14.41 -26.68 -6.85
N ASN A 372 -14.86 -26.04 -7.95
CA ASN A 372 -14.88 -26.68 -9.26
C ASN A 372 -13.46 -27.08 -9.70
N GLU A 373 -13.39 -28.26 -10.31
CA GLU A 373 -12.19 -28.87 -10.89
C GLU A 373 -11.54 -27.93 -11.90
N VAL A 374 -10.20 -28.00 -11.93
CA VAL A 374 -9.41 -27.24 -12.88
C VAL A 374 -9.79 -27.65 -14.30
N THR A 375 -10.37 -26.73 -15.08
CA THR A 375 -10.80 -27.01 -16.46
C THR A 375 -9.63 -26.83 -17.43
N VAL A 376 -9.52 -27.75 -18.39
CA VAL A 376 -8.56 -27.61 -19.49
C VAL A 376 -9.06 -26.49 -20.41
N ILE A 377 -8.28 -25.42 -20.55
CA ILE A 377 -8.62 -24.22 -21.33
C ILE A 377 -7.92 -24.17 -22.69
N GLY A 378 -6.92 -25.04 -22.91
CA GLY A 378 -6.23 -25.14 -24.19
C GLY A 378 -5.15 -26.21 -24.21
N SER A 379 -4.36 -26.21 -25.28
CA SER A 379 -3.27 -27.17 -25.49
C SER A 379 -1.93 -26.45 -25.67
N PHE A 380 -0.83 -27.01 -25.16
CA PHE A 380 0.51 -26.46 -25.31
C PHE A 380 1.53 -27.60 -25.43
N ASN A 381 2.40 -27.57 -26.44
CA ASN A 381 3.36 -28.64 -26.67
C ASN A 381 4.45 -28.61 -25.59
N SER A 382 4.42 -29.57 -24.67
CA SER A 382 5.42 -29.72 -23.62
C SER A 382 6.82 -30.02 -24.15
N GLU A 383 6.95 -30.51 -25.39
CA GLU A 383 8.25 -30.76 -26.04
C GLU A 383 8.79 -29.55 -26.81
N SER A 384 8.15 -28.37 -26.70
CA SER A 384 8.65 -27.16 -27.35
C SER A 384 10.07 -26.83 -26.89
N LEU A 385 10.92 -26.48 -27.85
CA LEU A 385 12.36 -26.30 -27.66
C LEU A 385 12.66 -24.89 -27.14
N VAL A 386 13.55 -24.81 -26.18
CA VAL A 386 14.08 -23.58 -25.59
C VAL A 386 15.60 -23.69 -25.51
N THR A 387 16.30 -22.56 -25.49
CA THR A 387 17.76 -22.56 -25.29
C THR A 387 18.08 -22.30 -23.83
N LYS A 388 18.80 -23.22 -23.18
CA LYS A 388 19.29 -23.08 -21.80
C LYS A 388 20.78 -23.40 -21.77
N ASP A 389 21.58 -22.55 -21.14
CA ASP A 389 23.03 -22.69 -21.05
C ASP A 389 23.71 -22.94 -22.42
N GLY A 390 23.20 -22.28 -23.47
CA GLY A 390 23.69 -22.41 -24.85
C GLY A 390 23.31 -23.71 -25.57
N LYS A 391 22.47 -24.57 -24.97
CA LYS A 391 21.98 -25.83 -25.56
C LYS A 391 20.48 -25.78 -25.80
N GLU A 392 20.06 -26.39 -26.90
CA GLU A 392 18.65 -26.59 -27.20
C GLU A 392 18.11 -27.77 -26.39
N VAL A 393 17.07 -27.52 -25.60
CA VAL A 393 16.43 -28.48 -24.70
C VAL A 393 14.92 -28.33 -24.81
N SER A 394 14.15 -29.40 -24.61
CA SER A 394 12.69 -29.26 -24.56
C SER A 394 12.22 -28.78 -23.19
N LEU A 395 11.08 -28.08 -23.13
CA LEU A 395 10.47 -27.67 -21.86
C LEU A 395 10.24 -28.88 -20.95
N LEU A 396 9.74 -29.99 -21.48
CA LEU A 396 9.52 -31.23 -20.75
C LEU A 396 10.80 -31.75 -20.07
N SER A 397 11.95 -31.64 -20.73
CA SER A 397 13.24 -32.05 -20.16
C SER A 397 13.66 -31.21 -18.95
N GLN A 398 13.21 -29.96 -18.87
CA GLN A 398 13.52 -29.03 -17.78
C GLN A 398 12.49 -29.08 -16.65
N THR A 399 11.23 -29.42 -16.99
CA THR A 399 10.11 -29.43 -16.04
C THR A 399 9.83 -30.80 -15.44
N GLY A 400 10.25 -31.88 -16.11
CA GLY A 400 9.93 -33.24 -15.72
C GLY A 400 8.44 -33.58 -15.86
N ARG A 401 8.02 -34.71 -15.27
CA ARG A 401 6.64 -35.21 -15.33
C ARG A 401 5.69 -34.48 -14.39
N GLY A 402 4.48 -34.16 -14.87
CA GLY A 402 3.43 -33.46 -14.14
C GLY A 402 3.16 -32.05 -14.66
N TYR A 403 2.56 -31.21 -13.82
CA TYR A 403 2.30 -29.81 -14.12
C TYR A 403 3.54 -28.94 -13.91
N TYR A 404 3.61 -27.83 -14.65
CA TYR A 404 4.67 -26.82 -14.60
C TYR A 404 4.12 -25.45 -15.03
N VAL A 405 4.87 -24.40 -14.74
CA VAL A 405 4.57 -23.03 -15.19
C VAL A 405 5.54 -22.65 -16.30
N VAL A 406 5.03 -21.99 -17.34
CA VAL A 406 5.86 -21.30 -18.36
C VAL A 406 5.47 -19.84 -18.37
N GLY A 407 6.46 -18.96 -18.20
CA GLY A 407 6.31 -17.51 -18.29
C GLY A 407 7.19 -16.95 -19.40
N ILE A 408 6.68 -16.00 -20.19
CA ILE A 408 7.47 -15.22 -21.15
C ILE A 408 7.55 -13.79 -20.64
N LEU A 409 8.77 -13.29 -20.48
CA LEU A 409 9.05 -12.03 -19.80
C LEU A 409 9.30 -10.90 -20.78
N GLY A 410 8.62 -9.76 -20.58
CA GLY A 410 9.02 -8.49 -21.15
C GLY A 410 10.00 -7.79 -20.20
N VAL A 411 11.31 -8.02 -20.38
CA VAL A 411 12.34 -7.50 -19.45
C VAL A 411 12.30 -5.98 -19.34
N GLY A 412 12.27 -5.47 -18.10
CA GLY A 412 12.21 -4.04 -17.82
C GLY A 412 10.84 -3.39 -18.02
N GLN A 413 9.81 -4.18 -18.35
CA GLN A 413 8.43 -3.71 -18.42
C GLN A 413 7.76 -3.82 -17.04
N GLU A 414 7.04 -2.78 -16.63
CA GLU A 414 6.32 -2.73 -15.36
C GLU A 414 5.39 -3.94 -15.15
N PRO A 415 4.61 -4.42 -16.16
CA PRO A 415 3.76 -5.59 -15.98
C PRO A 415 4.54 -6.87 -15.63
N THR A 416 5.73 -7.03 -16.19
CA THR A 416 6.62 -8.17 -15.88
C THR A 416 7.16 -8.05 -14.46
N ASN A 417 7.63 -6.87 -14.05
CA ASN A 417 8.16 -6.67 -12.71
C ASN A 417 7.08 -6.90 -11.63
N HIS A 418 5.85 -6.43 -11.88
CA HIS A 418 4.70 -6.71 -11.00
C HIS A 418 4.37 -8.21 -10.93
N ALA A 419 4.33 -8.89 -12.08
CA ALA A 419 4.09 -10.33 -12.13
C ALA A 419 5.14 -11.12 -11.32
N LEU A 420 6.42 -10.77 -11.43
CA LEU A 420 7.50 -11.42 -10.70
C LEU A 420 7.41 -11.14 -9.19
N HIS A 421 7.19 -9.89 -8.77
CA HIS A 421 6.99 -9.58 -7.35
C HIS A 421 5.76 -10.29 -6.75
N ASP A 422 4.68 -10.46 -7.52
CA ASP A 422 3.54 -11.24 -7.07
C ASP A 422 3.86 -12.73 -6.90
N ILE A 423 4.77 -13.28 -7.72
CA ILE A 423 5.31 -14.64 -7.54
C ILE A 423 6.21 -14.71 -6.30
N GLU A 424 7.07 -13.71 -6.05
CA GLU A 424 7.92 -13.66 -4.85
C GLU A 424 7.10 -13.68 -3.56
N LYS A 425 5.99 -12.91 -3.52
CA LYS A 425 5.06 -12.91 -2.38
C LYS A 425 4.50 -14.31 -2.09
N MET A 426 4.46 -15.19 -3.10
CA MET A 426 3.96 -16.56 -3.01
C MET A 426 5.07 -17.62 -2.98
N LYS A 427 6.33 -17.22 -2.75
CA LYS A 427 7.51 -18.09 -2.75
C LYS A 427 7.26 -19.44 -2.05
N GLU A 428 6.86 -19.38 -0.78
CA GLU A 428 6.67 -20.58 0.05
C GLU A 428 5.65 -21.54 -0.56
N ALA A 429 4.60 -21.03 -1.20
CA ALA A 429 3.58 -21.86 -1.83
C ALA A 429 4.07 -22.53 -3.12
N PHE A 430 4.85 -21.84 -3.93
CA PHE A 430 5.48 -22.41 -5.13
C PHE A 430 6.52 -23.48 -4.77
N GLU A 431 7.34 -23.22 -3.74
CA GLU A 431 8.34 -24.17 -3.25
C GLU A 431 7.68 -25.40 -2.62
N ALA A 432 6.58 -25.24 -1.88
CA ALA A 432 5.81 -26.34 -1.34
C ALA A 432 5.10 -27.17 -2.43
N TRP A 433 4.65 -26.54 -3.52
CA TRP A 433 4.10 -27.26 -4.68
C TRP A 433 5.17 -28.09 -5.40
N GLY A 434 6.42 -27.63 -5.38
CA GLY A 434 7.59 -28.39 -5.82
C GLY A 434 7.67 -28.63 -7.33
N ARG A 435 6.87 -27.90 -8.14
CA ARG A 435 6.91 -28.00 -9.60
C ARG A 435 7.75 -26.89 -10.23
N PRO A 436 8.43 -27.15 -11.36
CA PRO A 436 9.26 -26.15 -12.01
C PRO A 436 8.48 -24.98 -12.60
N VAL A 437 9.10 -23.80 -12.52
CA VAL A 437 8.63 -22.57 -13.17
C VAL A 437 9.69 -22.16 -14.18
N VAL A 438 9.39 -22.23 -15.47
CA VAL A 438 10.35 -21.85 -16.53
C VAL A 438 10.02 -20.46 -17.04
N LEU A 439 10.92 -19.51 -16.82
CA LEU A 439 10.80 -18.13 -17.29
C LEU A 439 11.68 -17.94 -18.53
N LEU A 440 11.06 -17.48 -19.62
CA LEU A 440 11.66 -17.36 -20.93
C LEU A 440 11.93 -15.89 -21.27
N PHE A 441 13.16 -15.63 -21.69
CA PHE A 441 13.55 -14.38 -22.33
C PHE A 441 13.42 -14.50 -23.84
N GLU A 442 13.02 -13.41 -24.52
CA GLU A 442 12.93 -13.40 -25.99
C GLU A 442 14.31 -13.34 -26.67
N SER A 443 15.36 -12.92 -25.96
CA SER A 443 16.71 -12.80 -26.52
C SER A 443 17.81 -12.87 -25.45
N GLU A 444 19.04 -13.19 -25.87
CA GLU A 444 20.22 -13.14 -25.00
C GLU A 444 20.47 -11.73 -24.45
N ALA A 445 20.15 -10.70 -25.23
CA ALA A 445 20.26 -9.31 -24.81
C ALA A 445 19.28 -8.98 -23.67
N ASP A 446 18.08 -9.55 -23.68
CA ASP A 446 17.10 -9.36 -22.61
C ASP A 446 17.49 -10.15 -21.37
N ALA A 447 17.98 -11.38 -21.53
CA ALA A 447 18.55 -12.17 -20.44
C ALA A 447 19.72 -11.43 -19.75
N ALA A 448 20.62 -10.81 -20.53
CA ALA A 448 21.74 -10.04 -19.98
C ALA A 448 21.31 -8.73 -19.29
N LYS A 449 20.15 -8.16 -19.63
CA LYS A 449 19.60 -6.95 -19.00
C LYS A 449 18.83 -7.24 -17.72
N PHE A 450 18.37 -8.48 -17.55
CA PHE A 450 17.54 -8.86 -16.41
C PHE A 450 18.32 -8.75 -15.10
N ASN A 451 17.80 -7.95 -14.16
CA ASN A 451 18.43 -7.75 -12.87
C ASN A 451 17.91 -8.78 -11.87
N HIS A 452 18.66 -9.85 -11.64
CA HIS A 452 18.28 -10.88 -10.67
C HIS A 452 18.17 -10.32 -9.24
N ASP A 453 18.96 -9.30 -8.90
CA ASP A 453 18.96 -8.69 -7.56
C ASP A 453 17.68 -7.88 -7.28
N GLU A 454 16.90 -7.54 -8.31
CA GLU A 454 15.58 -6.92 -8.14
C GLU A 454 14.54 -7.94 -7.65
N PHE A 455 14.78 -9.23 -7.87
CA PHE A 455 13.85 -10.31 -7.52
C PHE A 455 14.51 -11.42 -6.66
N PRO A 456 15.08 -11.07 -5.48
CA PRO A 456 15.81 -12.02 -4.63
C PRO A 456 14.90 -13.07 -3.97
N GLY A 457 13.59 -12.82 -3.95
CA GLY A 457 12.54 -13.64 -3.35
C GLY A 457 11.90 -14.63 -4.32
N LEU A 458 12.40 -14.79 -5.55
CA LEU A 458 11.83 -15.77 -6.47
C LEU A 458 11.94 -17.21 -5.91
N PRO A 459 10.94 -18.08 -6.18
CA PRO A 459 11.00 -19.48 -5.77
C PRO A 459 12.24 -20.19 -6.31
N SER A 460 12.84 -21.06 -5.50
CA SER A 460 13.97 -21.91 -5.92
C SER A 460 13.64 -22.88 -7.07
N THR A 461 12.35 -23.07 -7.38
CA THR A 461 11.88 -23.86 -8.54
C THR A 461 11.93 -23.09 -9.87
N VAL A 462 12.25 -21.78 -9.84
CA VAL A 462 12.38 -20.95 -11.03
C VAL A 462 13.65 -21.30 -11.80
N GLN A 463 13.49 -21.47 -13.11
CA GLN A 463 14.57 -21.67 -14.06
C GLN A 463 14.42 -20.66 -15.20
N PHE A 464 15.55 -20.18 -15.73
CA PHE A 464 15.56 -19.27 -16.85
C PHE A 464 16.02 -19.97 -18.13
N ALA A 465 15.40 -19.62 -19.26
CA ALA A 465 15.79 -20.07 -20.58
C ALA A 465 15.42 -19.02 -21.64
N LEU A 466 15.73 -19.31 -22.91
CA LEU A 466 15.51 -18.43 -24.06
C LEU A 466 14.49 -19.02 -25.03
N ASP A 467 13.51 -18.23 -25.42
CA ASP A 467 12.63 -18.47 -26.56
C ASP A 467 13.22 -17.79 -27.81
N LYS A 468 14.35 -18.34 -28.29
CA LYS A 468 15.27 -17.68 -29.25
C LYS A 468 14.60 -17.20 -30.55
N ASP A 469 13.55 -17.86 -31.01
CA ASP A 469 12.81 -17.55 -32.25
C ASP A 469 11.36 -17.10 -32.01
N GLY A 470 10.98 -16.94 -30.74
CA GLY A 470 9.63 -16.61 -30.32
C GLY A 470 8.62 -17.73 -30.61
N SER A 471 9.07 -18.97 -30.84
CA SER A 471 8.19 -20.09 -31.19
C SER A 471 7.26 -20.46 -30.03
N VAL A 472 7.77 -20.44 -28.79
CA VAL A 472 6.94 -20.69 -27.59
C VAL A 472 5.92 -19.57 -27.44
N ARG A 473 6.31 -18.30 -27.59
CA ARG A 473 5.40 -17.15 -27.56
C ARG A 473 4.27 -17.28 -28.58
N LYS A 474 4.62 -17.50 -29.85
CA LYS A 474 3.64 -17.64 -30.95
C LYS A 474 2.71 -18.82 -30.69
N GLN A 475 3.22 -19.92 -30.15
CA GLN A 475 2.41 -21.06 -29.80
C GLN A 475 1.41 -20.72 -28.68
N ILE A 476 1.85 -20.13 -27.57
CA ILE A 476 0.95 -19.76 -26.48
C ILE A 476 -0.13 -18.81 -27.00
N ALA A 477 0.26 -17.77 -27.75
CA ALA A 477 -0.68 -16.80 -28.29
C ALA A 477 -1.73 -17.45 -29.22
N ARG A 478 -1.29 -18.33 -30.13
CA ARG A 478 -2.18 -19.04 -31.06
C ARG A 478 -3.13 -20.01 -30.34
N GLU A 479 -2.58 -20.90 -29.51
CA GLU A 479 -3.36 -21.98 -28.89
C GLU A 479 -4.33 -21.44 -27.82
N MET A 480 -3.94 -20.39 -27.10
CA MET A 480 -4.80 -19.72 -26.11
C MET A 480 -5.68 -18.62 -26.74
N LYS A 481 -5.59 -18.42 -28.07
CA LYS A 481 -6.36 -17.42 -28.84
C LYS A 481 -6.22 -16.00 -28.26
N LEU A 482 -5.00 -15.63 -27.91
CA LEU A 482 -4.70 -14.30 -27.39
C LEU A 482 -4.82 -13.26 -28.49
N MET A 483 -5.47 -12.14 -28.18
CA MET A 483 -5.74 -11.07 -29.15
C MET A 483 -4.46 -10.31 -29.58
N ASN A 484 -3.43 -10.30 -28.72
CA ASN A 484 -2.16 -9.63 -29.01
C ASN A 484 -0.98 -10.56 -28.78
N GLU A 485 -0.37 -11.07 -29.83
CA GLU A 485 0.76 -12.01 -29.71
C GLU A 485 2.02 -11.41 -29.07
N LYS A 486 2.15 -10.07 -29.06
CA LYS A 486 3.35 -9.35 -28.58
C LYS A 486 3.19 -8.76 -27.18
N GLN A 487 2.00 -8.82 -26.60
CA GLN A 487 1.77 -8.28 -25.26
C GLN A 487 2.38 -9.18 -24.19
N MET A 488 3.19 -8.56 -23.32
CA MET A 488 3.95 -9.21 -22.25
C MET A 488 3.54 -8.71 -20.86
N PRO A 489 3.79 -9.49 -19.80
CA PRO A 489 4.26 -10.88 -19.81
C PRO A 489 3.13 -11.86 -20.21
N MET A 490 3.48 -13.13 -20.47
CA MET A 490 2.53 -14.22 -20.72
C MET A 490 2.83 -15.39 -19.81
N PHE A 491 1.85 -15.88 -19.05
CA PHE A 491 2.03 -17.01 -18.14
C PHE A 491 0.99 -18.10 -18.40
N ILE A 492 1.43 -19.37 -18.37
CA ILE A 492 0.55 -20.53 -18.42
C ILE A 492 0.91 -21.56 -17.34
N ILE A 493 -0.08 -22.33 -16.88
CA ILE A 493 0.14 -23.60 -16.18
C ILE A 493 -0.23 -24.72 -17.14
N ALA A 494 0.73 -25.58 -17.45
CA ALA A 494 0.58 -26.69 -18.39
C ALA A 494 1.08 -28.00 -17.79
N ASP A 495 0.77 -29.13 -18.44
CA ASP A 495 1.29 -30.44 -18.07
C ASP A 495 1.99 -31.18 -19.20
N THR A 496 2.51 -32.36 -18.88
CA THR A 496 3.20 -33.25 -19.82
C THR A 496 2.29 -33.92 -20.84
N PHE A 497 0.97 -33.79 -20.70
CA PHE A 497 -0.01 -34.26 -21.68
C PHE A 497 -0.49 -33.12 -22.57
N ASN A 498 0.25 -32.01 -22.58
CA ASN A 498 -0.01 -30.81 -23.35
C ASN A 498 -1.30 -30.09 -22.97
N ARG A 499 -1.82 -30.27 -21.75
CA ARG A 499 -3.04 -29.60 -21.28
C ARG A 499 -2.68 -28.29 -20.60
N VAL A 500 -3.35 -27.21 -20.97
CA VAL A 500 -3.24 -25.91 -20.30
C VAL A 500 -4.45 -25.69 -19.41
N VAL A 501 -4.20 -25.24 -18.18
CA VAL A 501 -5.22 -25.05 -17.15
C VAL A 501 -5.29 -23.63 -16.58
N PHE A 502 -4.33 -22.78 -16.98
CA PHE A 502 -4.27 -21.38 -16.61
C PHE A 502 -3.57 -20.60 -17.72
N VAL A 503 -4.04 -19.39 -18.00
CA VAL A 503 -3.40 -18.43 -18.90
C VAL A 503 -3.57 -17.01 -18.34
N SER A 504 -2.53 -16.20 -18.43
CA SER A 504 -2.55 -14.77 -18.13
C SER A 504 -1.67 -14.04 -19.15
N GLN A 505 -2.10 -12.85 -19.58
CA GLN A 505 -1.35 -11.98 -20.48
C GLN A 505 -1.42 -10.53 -20.00
N GLY A 506 -0.29 -9.82 -20.07
CA GLY A 506 -0.20 -8.42 -19.73
C GLY A 506 -0.26 -8.13 -18.24
N TYR A 507 -0.73 -6.93 -17.89
CA TYR A 507 -0.82 -6.50 -16.50
C TYR A 507 -1.94 -7.24 -15.76
N THR A 508 -1.54 -8.11 -14.84
CA THR A 508 -2.48 -8.88 -14.00
C THR A 508 -2.12 -8.69 -12.53
N ILE A 509 -3.01 -8.05 -11.77
CA ILE A 509 -2.87 -7.91 -10.31
C ILE A 509 -3.11 -9.27 -9.62
N GLY A 510 -2.21 -9.66 -8.73
CA GLY A 510 -2.33 -10.86 -7.91
C GLY A 510 -2.02 -12.13 -8.70
N LEU A 511 -1.12 -12.07 -9.68
CA LEU A 511 -0.82 -13.21 -10.56
C LEU A 511 -0.36 -14.45 -9.76
N GLY A 512 0.54 -14.26 -8.78
CA GLY A 512 1.03 -15.32 -7.92
C GLY A 512 -0.09 -16.03 -7.15
N GLU A 513 -1.02 -15.26 -6.57
CA GLU A 513 -2.18 -15.79 -5.83
C GLU A 513 -3.14 -16.55 -6.75
N GLN A 514 -3.36 -16.06 -7.97
CA GLN A 514 -4.18 -16.75 -8.97
C GLN A 514 -3.57 -18.09 -9.38
N MET A 515 -2.27 -18.12 -9.66
CA MET A 515 -1.56 -19.38 -9.97
C MET A 515 -1.60 -20.35 -8.79
N GLN A 516 -1.39 -19.86 -7.56
CA GLN A 516 -1.51 -20.65 -6.33
C GLN A 516 -2.90 -21.27 -6.18
N GLY A 517 -3.95 -20.50 -6.46
CA GLY A 517 -5.33 -21.00 -6.44
C GLY A 517 -5.58 -22.13 -7.43
N VAL A 518 -4.89 -22.14 -8.58
CA VAL A 518 -4.96 -23.22 -9.57
C VAL A 518 -4.14 -24.42 -9.10
N PHE A 519 -2.86 -24.25 -8.80
CA PHE A 519 -2.00 -25.41 -8.54
C PHE A 519 -2.27 -26.14 -7.23
N LYS A 520 -2.90 -25.49 -6.22
CA LYS A 520 -3.35 -26.19 -5.01
C LYS A 520 -4.52 -27.16 -5.27
N LYS A 521 -5.13 -27.11 -6.46
CA LYS A 521 -6.17 -28.04 -6.92
C LYS A 521 -5.63 -29.16 -7.82
N LEU A 522 -4.35 -29.08 -8.21
CA LEU A 522 -3.64 -30.05 -9.07
C LEU A 522 -2.87 -31.05 -8.20
#